data_AF-A0A6P7Z662-F1
#
_entry.id   AF-A0A6P7Z662-F1
#
_cell.length_a   1.000
_cell.length_b   1.000
_cell.length_c   1.000
_cell.angle_alpha   90.00
_cell.angle_beta   90.00
_cell.angle_gamma   90.00
#
_symmetry.space_group_name_H-M   'P 1'
#
loop_
_entity.id
_entity.type
_entity.pdbx_description
1 polymer ?
#
loop_
_entity_poly.entity_id
_entity_poly.type
_entity_poly.pdbx_seq_one_letter_code
_entity_poly.pdbx_strand_id
1 'polypeptide(L)'
;MFFGMDTWASLFHLKISVVRRKHSWNLAYDNTLLGRSCKQYRQYAFARFCCSYCDHSWASAHVLVLFHMKLKRRRGTVKMRVFKQSCKFCRQFEEPVFELENMEIVLNNLIISIRQQCYGEDMEEEMQSVIVGDNLKGPHQRWLCEACDLGVCYLRSSGREPYSRVPAGSLPSTFRLEAPTFAQKEDSLLHCCCCCCLIAVLVLFIIIYFFLINVKVA
;
A
#
# COMPACT_ATOMS: atom_id res chain seq x y z
N MET A 1 9.51 5.23 -9.95
CA MET A 1 8.79 6.50 -9.68
C MET A 1 7.69 6.17 -8.71
N PHE A 2 7.61 6.84 -7.56
CA PHE A 2 6.58 6.57 -6.55
C PHE A 2 5.37 7.46 -6.82
N PHE A 3 4.17 6.88 -6.85
CA PHE A 3 2.95 7.58 -7.25
C PHE A 3 2.07 7.89 -6.04
N GLY A 4 1.64 9.15 -5.98
CA GLY A 4 0.80 9.68 -4.90
C GLY A 4 -0.68 9.35 -5.07
N MET A 5 -1.48 9.83 -4.11
CA MET A 5 -2.92 9.56 -4.07
C MET A 5 -3.68 10.08 -5.30
N ASP A 6 -3.25 11.20 -5.90
CA ASP A 6 -3.86 11.75 -7.10
C ASP A 6 -3.73 10.82 -8.32
N THR A 7 -2.71 9.96 -8.32
CA THR A 7 -2.49 9.00 -9.41
C THR A 7 -3.60 7.95 -9.46
N TRP A 8 -4.05 7.41 -8.33
CA TRP A 8 -5.15 6.42 -8.34
C TRP A 8 -6.44 7.00 -8.90
N ALA A 9 -6.82 8.21 -8.48
CA ALA A 9 -8.03 8.86 -8.96
C ALA A 9 -7.95 9.11 -10.47
N SER A 10 -6.80 9.59 -10.95
CA SER A 10 -6.55 9.84 -12.38
C SER A 10 -6.61 8.56 -13.21
N LEU A 11 -5.92 7.49 -12.78
CA LEU A 11 -5.95 6.19 -13.45
C LEU A 11 -7.34 5.58 -13.44
N PHE A 12 -8.07 5.70 -12.33
CA PHE A 12 -9.44 5.24 -12.24
C PHE A 12 -10.33 5.96 -13.25
N HIS A 13 -10.23 7.29 -13.33
CA HIS A 13 -10.97 8.10 -14.29
C HIS A 13 -10.66 7.69 -15.74
N LEU A 14 -9.39 7.45 -16.07
CA LEU A 14 -8.99 6.95 -17.39
C LEU A 14 -9.65 5.60 -17.69
N LYS A 15 -9.54 4.63 -16.77
CA LYS A 15 -10.03 3.26 -16.96
C LYS A 15 -11.56 3.15 -16.97
N ILE A 16 -12.28 3.92 -16.14
CA ILE A 16 -13.75 3.88 -16.14
C ILE A 16 -14.34 4.59 -17.36
N SER A 17 -13.62 5.53 -17.98
CA SER A 17 -14.10 6.29 -19.14
C SER A 17 -14.34 5.44 -20.39
N VAL A 18 -13.60 4.34 -20.54
CA VAL A 18 -13.74 3.42 -21.69
C VAL A 18 -14.90 2.45 -21.53
N VAL A 19 -15.48 2.35 -20.33
CA VAL A 19 -16.68 1.55 -20.11
C VAL A 19 -17.84 2.20 -20.87
N ARG A 20 -18.53 1.44 -21.74
CA ARG A 20 -19.54 1.96 -22.70
C ARG A 20 -20.83 2.52 -22.06
N ARG A 21 -20.80 2.86 -20.77
CA ARG A 21 -21.93 3.42 -20.00
C ARG A 21 -21.76 4.93 -19.83
N LYS A 22 -22.77 5.72 -20.20
CA LYS A 22 -22.80 7.19 -20.02
C LYS A 22 -23.03 7.62 -18.56
N HIS A 23 -22.33 7.01 -17.61
CA HIS A 23 -22.42 7.33 -16.18
C HIS A 23 -21.12 7.99 -15.72
N SER A 24 -21.24 9.01 -14.89
CA SER A 24 -20.07 9.61 -14.25
C SER A 24 -19.67 8.79 -13.03
N TRP A 25 -18.39 8.54 -12.88
CA TRP A 25 -17.80 7.88 -11.72
C TRP A 25 -16.72 8.76 -11.13
N ASN A 26 -16.65 8.80 -9.80
CA ASN A 26 -15.56 9.44 -9.08
C ASN A 26 -15.04 8.48 -8.01
N LEU A 27 -13.71 8.50 -7.81
CA LEU A 27 -13.03 7.80 -6.73
C LEU A 27 -12.56 8.83 -5.72
N ALA A 28 -12.92 8.62 -4.46
CA ALA A 28 -12.53 9.44 -3.33
C ALA A 28 -11.94 8.58 -2.22
N TYR A 29 -10.94 9.11 -1.53
CA TYR A 29 -10.33 8.44 -0.40
C TYR A 29 -11.14 8.63 0.87
N ASP A 30 -11.16 7.59 1.71
CA ASP A 30 -11.82 7.61 3.01
C ASP A 30 -11.06 6.72 4.00
N ASN A 31 -10.19 7.33 4.81
CA ASN A 31 -9.40 6.62 5.83
C ASN A 31 -10.24 6.07 6.99
N THR A 32 -11.55 6.37 7.04
CA THR A 32 -12.48 5.82 8.02
C THR A 32 -13.29 4.65 7.46
N LEU A 33 -13.10 4.31 6.18
CA LEU A 33 -13.84 3.25 5.51
C LEU A 33 -13.59 1.90 6.19
N LEU A 34 -14.68 1.23 6.60
CA LEU A 34 -14.66 -0.07 7.27
C LEU A 34 -15.72 -1.00 6.70
N GLY A 35 -15.52 -2.30 6.90
CA GLY A 35 -16.06 -3.38 6.08
C GLY A 35 -17.54 -3.75 6.21
N ARG A 36 -18.46 -2.82 5.94
CA ARG A 36 -19.89 -3.12 5.70
C ARG A 36 -20.49 -2.20 4.62
N SER A 37 -20.52 -2.66 3.38
CA SER A 37 -21.28 -2.09 2.28
C SER A 37 -21.93 -3.20 1.46
N CYS A 38 -23.13 -2.94 0.92
CA CYS A 38 -23.83 -3.87 0.02
C CYS A 38 -23.02 -4.14 -1.26
N LYS A 39 -22.27 -3.14 -1.73
CA LYS A 39 -21.35 -3.28 -2.87
C LYS A 39 -19.96 -2.89 -2.41
N GLN A 40 -19.10 -3.89 -2.24
CA GLN A 40 -17.71 -3.72 -1.83
C GLN A 40 -16.80 -4.62 -2.64
N TYR A 41 -15.57 -4.16 -2.84
CA TYR A 41 -14.50 -4.94 -3.43
C TYR A 41 -13.27 -4.84 -2.53
N ARG A 42 -12.58 -5.96 -2.34
CA ARG A 42 -11.38 -6.07 -1.50
C ARG A 42 -10.30 -6.79 -2.29
N GLN A 43 -9.09 -6.26 -2.25
CA GLN A 43 -7.96 -6.87 -2.91
C GLN A 43 -6.70 -6.66 -2.07
N TYR A 44 -5.84 -7.68 -2.02
CA TYR A 44 -4.48 -7.50 -1.54
C TYR A 44 -3.58 -7.06 -2.69
N ALA A 45 -2.69 -6.12 -2.38
CA ALA A 45 -1.72 -5.61 -3.31
C ALA A 45 -0.31 -5.62 -2.70
N PHE A 46 0.68 -5.64 -3.58
CA PHE A 46 2.07 -5.47 -3.21
C PHE A 46 2.38 -3.97 -3.06
N ALA A 47 3.00 -3.61 -1.94
CA ALA A 47 3.48 -2.24 -1.71
C ALA A 47 4.76 -2.23 -0.86
N ARG A 48 5.46 -1.10 -0.92
CA ARG A 48 6.62 -0.79 -0.10
C ARG A 48 6.27 0.23 0.97
N PHE A 49 7.02 0.22 2.06
CA PHE A 49 6.86 1.12 3.20
C PHE A 49 8.24 1.64 3.59
N CYS A 50 8.27 2.88 4.08
CA CYS A 50 9.43 3.50 4.71
C CYS A 50 8.96 4.11 6.02
N CYS A 51 9.64 3.80 7.12
CA CYS A 51 9.31 4.43 8.41
C CYS A 51 9.74 5.90 8.39
N SER A 52 8.82 6.77 8.82
CA SER A 52 9.06 8.21 8.93
C SER A 52 9.98 8.59 10.11
N TYR A 53 10.20 7.66 11.05
CA TYR A 53 11.00 7.86 12.27
C TYR A 53 12.31 7.09 12.30
N CYS A 54 12.46 6.06 11.48
CA CYS A 54 13.71 5.29 11.37
C CYS A 54 13.94 4.91 9.92
N ASP A 55 15.20 4.76 9.49
CA ASP A 55 15.53 4.42 8.11
C ASP A 55 15.11 2.98 7.68
N HIS A 56 14.29 2.30 8.49
CA HIS A 56 13.76 0.99 8.16
C HIS A 56 12.74 1.07 7.03
N SER A 57 13.02 0.37 5.94
CA SER A 57 12.10 0.11 4.84
C SER A 57 11.76 -1.37 4.75
N TRP A 58 10.54 -1.68 4.30
CA TRP A 58 10.08 -3.05 4.07
C TRP A 58 9.07 -3.10 2.94
N ALA A 59 8.73 -4.31 2.50
CA ALA A 59 7.71 -4.55 1.49
C ALA A 59 6.69 -5.57 2.00
N SER A 60 5.49 -5.56 1.43
CA SER A 60 4.45 -6.53 1.75
C SER A 60 3.63 -6.89 0.53
N ALA A 61 3.37 -8.18 0.33
CA ALA A 61 2.41 -8.69 -0.67
C ALA A 61 0.95 -8.54 -0.21
N HIS A 62 0.73 -8.15 1.06
CA HIS A 62 -0.55 -8.25 1.74
C HIS A 62 -1.01 -6.89 2.28
N VAL A 63 -1.02 -5.88 1.41
CA VAL A 63 -1.63 -4.58 1.69
C VAL A 63 -3.08 -4.61 1.25
N LEU A 64 -4.01 -4.50 2.19
CA LEU A 64 -5.44 -4.50 1.87
C LEU A 64 -5.83 -3.17 1.22
N VAL A 65 -6.52 -3.24 0.10
CA VAL A 65 -7.24 -2.13 -0.52
C VAL A 65 -8.74 -2.46 -0.47
N LEU A 66 -9.52 -1.57 0.14
CA LEU A 66 -10.97 -1.69 0.27
C LEU A 66 -11.66 -0.62 -0.57
N PHE A 67 -12.64 -1.05 -1.35
CA PHE A 67 -13.50 -0.18 -2.14
C PHE A 67 -14.96 -0.36 -1.72
N HIS A 68 -15.66 0.74 -1.48
CA HIS A 68 -17.12 0.77 -1.39
C HIS A 68 -17.69 1.46 -2.62
N MET A 69 -18.58 0.78 -3.33
CA MET A 69 -19.16 1.26 -4.56
C MET A 69 -20.62 1.64 -4.36
N LYS A 70 -21.06 2.70 -5.02
CA LYS A 70 -22.46 3.10 -5.01
C LYS A 70 -22.82 3.72 -6.34
N LEU A 71 -23.84 3.18 -6.98
CA LEU A 71 -24.41 3.73 -8.21
C LEU A 71 -25.83 4.23 -7.90
N LYS A 72 -26.08 5.52 -8.13
CA LYS A 72 -27.41 6.13 -8.02
C LYS A 72 -27.74 6.83 -9.34
N ARG A 73 -28.79 6.39 -10.02
CA ARG A 73 -29.17 6.87 -11.36
C ARG A 73 -27.99 6.76 -12.33
N ARG A 74 -27.39 7.89 -12.71
CA ARG A 74 -26.24 7.97 -13.63
C ARG A 74 -24.93 8.42 -12.95
N ARG A 75 -24.89 8.45 -11.62
CA ARG A 75 -23.71 8.87 -10.85
C ARG A 75 -23.24 7.74 -9.95
N GLY A 76 -22.03 7.27 -10.23
CA GLY A 76 -21.29 6.31 -9.43
C GLY A 76 -20.28 7.00 -8.52
N THR A 77 -20.09 6.46 -7.33
CA THR A 77 -19.05 6.88 -6.39
C THR A 77 -18.32 5.65 -5.87
N VAL A 78 -17.00 5.71 -5.85
CA VAL A 78 -16.12 4.75 -5.19
C VAL A 78 -15.47 5.45 -4.02
N LYS A 79 -15.63 4.90 -2.82
CA LYS A 79 -14.78 5.24 -1.68
C LYS A 79 -13.66 4.21 -1.59
N MET A 80 -12.42 4.67 -1.43
CA MET A 80 -11.23 3.83 -1.36
C MET A 80 -10.53 4.04 -0.03
N ARG A 81 -10.08 2.94 0.59
CA ARG A 81 -9.12 2.95 1.69
C ARG A 81 -7.99 1.99 1.39
N VAL A 82 -6.78 2.46 1.64
CA VAL A 82 -5.61 1.59 1.69
C VAL A 82 -5.21 1.43 3.15
N PHE A 83 -4.96 0.19 3.56
CA PHE A 83 -4.57 -0.10 4.94
C PHE A 83 -3.06 -0.07 5.11
N LYS A 84 -2.63 0.48 6.24
CA LYS A 84 -1.23 0.72 6.58
C LYS A 84 -0.56 -0.51 7.19
N GLN A 85 0.76 -0.45 7.28
CA GLN A 85 1.53 -1.33 8.13
C GLN A 85 2.38 -0.54 9.11
N SER A 86 2.51 -1.09 10.32
CA SER A 86 3.30 -0.51 11.38
C SER A 86 4.78 -0.83 11.17
N CYS A 87 5.67 0.11 11.49
CA CYS A 87 7.09 -0.19 11.61
C CYS A 87 7.30 -1.11 12.82
N LYS A 88 8.02 -2.23 12.64
CA LYS A 88 8.30 -3.18 13.73
C LYS A 88 9.05 -2.59 14.92
N PHE A 89 9.84 -1.54 14.69
CA PHE A 89 10.65 -0.88 15.70
C PHE A 89 9.92 0.31 16.34
N CYS A 90 9.38 1.22 15.53
CA CYS A 90 8.78 2.47 16.01
C CYS A 90 7.30 2.35 16.35
N ARG A 91 6.63 1.27 15.93
CA ARG A 91 5.19 1.04 16.10
C ARG A 91 4.29 2.11 15.47
N GLN A 92 4.81 2.84 14.48
CA GLN A 92 4.07 3.85 13.71
C GLN A 92 3.54 3.27 12.41
N PHE A 93 2.28 3.54 12.09
CA PHE A 93 1.64 3.12 10.84
C PHE A 93 2.06 4.00 9.67
N GLU A 94 2.61 3.38 8.65
CA GLU A 94 3.12 4.07 7.46
C GLU A 94 2.22 3.86 6.25
N GLU A 95 2.16 4.89 5.40
CA GLU A 95 1.45 4.80 4.13
C GLU A 95 2.20 3.87 3.16
N PRO A 96 1.49 2.95 2.48
CA PRO A 96 2.07 2.13 1.45
C PRO A 96 2.36 2.93 0.18
N VAL A 97 3.43 2.53 -0.49
CA VAL A 97 3.84 3.06 -1.78
C VAL A 97 3.75 1.96 -2.84
N PHE A 98 2.94 2.21 -3.86
CA PHE A 98 2.67 1.25 -4.93
C PHE A 98 3.47 1.57 -6.19
N GLU A 99 3.81 0.51 -6.92
CA GLU A 99 4.25 0.59 -8.31
C GLU A 99 3.03 0.77 -9.22
N LEU A 100 3.21 1.46 -10.35
CA LEU A 100 2.12 1.85 -11.25
C LEU A 100 1.36 0.62 -11.76
N GLU A 101 2.09 -0.41 -12.14
CA GLU A 101 1.57 -1.66 -12.68
C GLU A 101 0.61 -2.34 -11.69
N ASN A 102 0.96 -2.34 -10.39
CA ASN A 102 0.09 -2.86 -9.35
C ASN A 102 -1.15 -1.99 -9.12
N MET A 103 -1.01 -0.66 -9.23
CA MET A 103 -2.18 0.23 -9.19
C MET A 103 -3.13 -0.07 -10.36
N GLU A 104 -2.59 -0.29 -11.56
CA GLU A 104 -3.38 -0.58 -12.74
C GLU A 104 -4.14 -1.90 -12.64
N ILE A 105 -3.50 -2.96 -12.15
CA ILE A 105 -4.12 -4.27 -11.89
C ILE A 105 -5.28 -4.11 -10.91
N VAL A 106 -5.04 -3.43 -9.78
CA VAL A 106 -6.08 -3.24 -8.75
C VAL A 106 -7.27 -2.46 -9.31
N LEU A 107 -7.01 -1.41 -10.09
CA LEU A 107 -8.06 -0.61 -10.70
C LEU A 107 -8.81 -1.37 -11.80
N ASN A 108 -8.13 -2.16 -12.63
CA ASN A 108 -8.80 -3.01 -13.64
C ASN A 108 -9.78 -3.98 -12.96
N ASN A 109 -9.35 -4.64 -11.89
CA ASN A 109 -10.22 -5.54 -11.14
C ASN A 109 -11.38 -4.79 -10.46
N LEU A 110 -11.16 -3.56 -10.00
CA LEU A 110 -12.24 -2.70 -9.52
C LEU A 110 -13.26 -2.40 -10.63
N ILE A 111 -12.81 -2.13 -11.87
CA ILE A 111 -13.73 -1.92 -13.00
C ILE A 111 -14.58 -3.17 -13.26
N ILE A 112 -13.97 -4.35 -13.26
CA ILE A 112 -14.69 -5.64 -13.38
C ILE A 112 -15.73 -5.75 -12.26
N SER A 113 -15.34 -5.47 -11.01
CA SER A 113 -16.25 -5.51 -9.86
C SER A 113 -17.38 -4.49 -9.95
N ILE A 114 -17.15 -3.30 -10.53
CA ILE A 114 -18.21 -2.31 -10.79
C ILE A 114 -19.20 -2.88 -11.82
N ARG A 115 -18.70 -3.49 -12.90
CA ARG A 115 -19.54 -4.09 -13.95
C ARG A 115 -20.44 -5.19 -13.39
N GLN A 116 -19.86 -6.10 -12.62
CA GLN A 116 -20.60 -7.17 -11.96
C GLN A 116 -21.59 -6.64 -10.91
N GLN A 117 -21.11 -5.92 -9.88
CA GLN A 117 -21.95 -5.59 -8.73
C GLN A 117 -22.87 -4.39 -8.96
N CYS A 118 -22.46 -3.40 -9.77
CA CYS A 118 -23.23 -2.18 -9.99
C CYS A 118 -24.14 -2.27 -11.22
N TYR A 119 -23.72 -2.95 -12.28
CA TYR A 119 -24.49 -3.08 -13.52
C TYR A 119 -25.13 -4.44 -13.73
N GLY A 120 -24.76 -5.46 -12.94
CA GLY A 120 -25.28 -6.83 -13.12
C GLY A 120 -24.81 -7.44 -14.44
N GLU A 121 -23.63 -7.03 -14.93
CA GLU A 121 -23.04 -7.63 -16.12
C GLU A 121 -22.36 -8.95 -15.76
N ASP A 122 -22.65 -10.00 -16.52
CA ASP A 122 -21.90 -11.25 -16.48
C ASP A 122 -20.54 -11.01 -17.16
N MET A 123 -19.48 -11.17 -16.37
CA MET A 123 -18.11 -10.88 -16.77
C MET A 123 -17.33 -12.19 -16.85
N GLU A 124 -16.89 -12.56 -18.05
CA GLU A 124 -15.98 -13.69 -18.28
C GLU A 124 -14.51 -13.30 -18.00
N GLU A 125 -14.21 -12.01 -17.90
CA GLU A 125 -12.87 -11.49 -17.60
C GLU A 125 -12.41 -11.93 -16.19
N GLU A 126 -11.32 -12.69 -16.14
CA GLU A 126 -10.70 -13.10 -14.87
C GLU A 126 -9.98 -11.93 -14.19
N MET A 127 -10.06 -11.88 -12.85
CA MET A 127 -9.33 -10.89 -12.06
C MET A 127 -7.83 -11.17 -12.12
N GLN A 128 -7.05 -10.14 -12.44
CA GLN A 128 -5.60 -10.23 -12.52
C GLN A 128 -4.98 -10.34 -11.12
N SER A 129 -3.96 -11.18 -10.98
CA SER A 129 -3.12 -11.24 -9.78
C SER A 129 -2.16 -10.04 -9.74
N VAL A 130 -1.92 -9.52 -8.54
CA VAL A 130 -0.93 -8.45 -8.34
C VAL A 130 0.49 -8.99 -8.53
N ILE A 131 1.38 -8.15 -9.04
CA ILE A 131 2.78 -8.47 -9.21
C ILE A 131 3.47 -8.32 -7.86
N VAL A 132 4.04 -9.41 -7.37
CA VAL A 132 4.76 -9.45 -6.09
C VAL A 132 6.25 -9.39 -6.36
N GLY A 133 6.97 -8.49 -5.67
CA GLY A 133 8.42 -8.42 -5.78
C GLY A 133 9.12 -9.69 -5.29
N ASP A 134 10.24 -10.03 -5.93
CA ASP A 134 11.06 -11.17 -5.57
C ASP A 134 11.54 -11.10 -4.10
N ASN A 135 11.64 -12.26 -3.45
CA ASN A 135 12.17 -12.44 -2.09
C ASN A 135 11.27 -12.03 -0.91
N LEU A 136 9.97 -11.81 -1.10
CA LEU A 136 9.05 -11.74 0.02
C LEU A 136 8.85 -13.14 0.64
N LYS A 137 9.40 -13.34 1.83
CA LYS A 137 9.30 -14.59 2.60
C LYS A 137 8.65 -14.34 3.96
N GLY A 138 7.93 -15.35 4.44
CA GLY A 138 7.41 -15.40 5.81
C GLY A 138 5.90 -15.13 5.92
N PRO A 139 5.33 -15.44 7.09
CA PRO A 139 3.90 -15.31 7.33
C PRO A 139 3.46 -13.85 7.44
N HIS A 140 2.18 -13.61 7.18
CA HIS A 140 1.55 -12.30 7.42
C HIS A 140 1.60 -11.95 8.92
N GLN A 141 2.36 -10.90 9.27
CA GLN A 141 2.52 -10.44 10.65
C GLN A 141 1.34 -9.56 11.07
N ARG A 142 0.28 -10.19 11.60
CA ARG A 142 -0.98 -9.52 11.95
C ARG A 142 -0.84 -8.30 12.85
N TRP A 143 0.05 -8.35 13.85
CA TRP A 143 0.26 -7.27 14.81
C TRP A 143 0.88 -6.01 14.19
N LEU A 144 1.38 -6.09 12.95
CA LEU A 144 1.85 -4.96 12.16
C LEU A 144 0.81 -4.45 11.17
N CYS A 145 -0.31 -5.14 10.98
CA CYS A 145 -1.26 -4.83 9.92
C CYS A 145 -2.45 -4.04 10.46
N GLU A 146 -2.69 -2.84 9.94
CA GLU A 146 -3.82 -1.99 10.35
C GLU A 146 -5.16 -2.69 10.08
N ALA A 147 -5.27 -3.42 8.96
CA ALA A 147 -6.48 -4.17 8.64
C ALA A 147 -6.76 -5.30 9.65
N CYS A 148 -5.71 -5.90 10.23
CA CYS A 148 -5.87 -6.89 11.30
C CYS A 148 -6.33 -6.24 12.60
N ASP A 149 -5.73 -5.12 12.97
CA ASP A 149 -6.10 -4.33 14.15
C ASP A 149 -7.59 -3.91 14.10
N LEU A 150 -8.06 -3.54 12.90
CA LEU A 150 -9.44 -3.15 12.64
C LEU A 150 -10.39 -4.33 12.35
N GLY A 151 -9.91 -5.58 12.39
CA GLY A 151 -10.73 -6.78 12.18
C GLY A 151 -11.31 -6.95 10.77
N VAL A 152 -10.73 -6.28 9.75
CA VAL A 152 -11.20 -6.34 8.34
C VAL A 152 -10.27 -7.15 7.43
N CYS A 153 -9.10 -7.54 7.93
CA CYS A 153 -8.17 -8.45 7.25
C CYS A 153 -8.75 -9.87 7.18
N TYR A 154 -8.77 -10.45 5.97
CA TYR A 154 -9.27 -11.80 5.70
C TYR A 154 -8.15 -12.82 5.43
N LEU A 155 -6.88 -12.42 5.55
CA LEU A 155 -5.78 -13.38 5.58
C LEU A 155 -5.83 -14.16 6.89
N ARG A 156 -5.97 -15.47 6.77
CA ARG A 156 -5.71 -16.39 7.87
C ARG A 156 -4.21 -16.39 8.13
N SER A 157 -3.79 -16.32 9.38
CA SER A 157 -2.39 -16.55 9.74
C SER A 157 -1.98 -17.93 9.22
N SER A 158 -1.12 -17.98 8.21
CA SER A 158 -0.45 -19.22 7.81
C SER A 158 0.68 -19.51 8.80
N GLY A 159 0.32 -19.92 10.01
CA GLY A 159 1.25 -20.25 11.08
C GLY A 159 0.53 -20.30 12.42
N ARG A 160 0.73 -21.42 13.14
CA ARG A 160 0.12 -21.76 14.43
C ARG A 160 -0.05 -20.54 15.33
N GLU A 161 -1.23 -20.44 15.94
CA GLU A 161 -1.42 -19.56 17.09
C GLU A 161 -0.27 -19.79 18.09
N PRO A 162 0.40 -18.73 18.56
CA PRO A 162 1.25 -18.86 19.73
C PRO A 162 0.31 -19.08 20.91
N TYR A 163 0.21 -20.36 21.28
CA TYR A 163 -0.12 -20.87 22.61
C TYR A 163 -1.31 -20.20 23.31
N SER A 164 -2.43 -20.92 23.29
CA SER A 164 -3.49 -20.86 24.30
C SER A 164 -2.93 -20.53 25.69
N ARG A 165 -3.62 -19.63 26.40
CA ARG A 165 -3.42 -19.37 27.83
C ARG A 165 -3.12 -20.68 28.57
N VAL A 166 -1.95 -20.80 29.16
CA VAL A 166 -1.74 -21.76 30.25
C VAL A 166 -1.85 -21.03 31.58
N PRO A 167 -2.65 -21.56 32.53
CA PRO A 167 -2.77 -20.97 33.87
C PRO A 167 -1.45 -21.01 34.61
N ALA A 168 -1.27 -20.06 35.53
CA ALA A 168 -0.10 -19.98 36.40
C ALA A 168 0.15 -21.30 37.13
N GLY A 169 1.31 -21.91 36.88
CA GLY A 169 1.77 -23.09 37.60
C GLY A 169 2.92 -23.80 36.88
N SER A 170 4.04 -23.95 37.58
CA SER A 170 5.25 -24.74 37.27
C SER A 170 6.26 -24.17 36.25
N LEU A 171 7.33 -23.59 36.79
CA LEU A 171 8.66 -23.52 36.14
C LEU A 171 9.28 -24.92 36.11
N PRO A 172 10.08 -25.22 35.08
CA PRO A 172 11.43 -25.70 35.36
C PRO A 172 12.52 -24.91 34.65
N SER A 173 13.68 -24.98 35.28
CA SER A 173 14.91 -24.25 35.03
C SER A 173 15.64 -24.64 33.74
N THR A 174 16.55 -23.75 33.35
CA THR A 174 17.66 -23.90 32.40
C THR A 174 17.33 -24.04 30.91
N PHE A 175 17.43 -22.93 30.18
CA PHE A 175 18.08 -22.94 28.86
C PHE A 175 18.80 -21.60 28.64
N ARG A 176 20.10 -21.70 28.40
CA ARG A 176 21.05 -20.61 28.19
C ARG A 176 20.81 -20.02 26.80
N LEU A 177 20.50 -18.72 26.71
CA LEU A 177 20.44 -17.98 25.44
C LEU A 177 21.87 -17.60 25.03
N GLU A 178 22.43 -18.32 24.08
CA GLU A 178 23.53 -17.79 23.27
C GLU A 178 22.93 -16.97 22.13
N ALA A 179 23.31 -15.69 22.07
CA ALA A 179 22.93 -14.77 21.02
C ALA A 179 23.71 -15.09 19.74
N PRO A 180 23.08 -15.21 18.56
CA PRO A 180 23.81 -15.22 17.31
C PRO A 180 24.28 -13.81 16.98
N THR A 181 25.59 -13.62 17.04
CA THR A 181 26.31 -12.53 16.39
C THR A 181 26.09 -12.64 14.89
N PHE A 182 25.34 -11.70 14.29
CA PHE A 182 25.29 -11.58 12.84
C PHE A 182 25.93 -10.26 12.41
N ALA A 183 27.01 -10.41 11.67
CA ALA A 183 27.85 -9.36 11.15
C ALA A 183 27.05 -8.39 10.27
N GLN A 184 27.27 -7.10 10.48
CA GLN A 184 26.88 -6.04 9.55
C GLN A 184 27.63 -6.28 8.24
N LYS A 185 26.90 -6.51 7.16
CA LYS A 185 27.43 -6.25 5.82
C LYS A 185 26.85 -4.93 5.36
N GLU A 186 27.74 -3.95 5.31
CA GLU A 186 27.56 -2.67 4.66
C GLU A 186 27.17 -2.93 3.21
N ASP A 187 25.97 -2.48 2.82
CA ASP A 187 25.65 -2.08 1.46
C ASP A 187 24.80 -0.81 1.60
N SER A 188 25.46 0.21 2.13
CA SER A 188 25.09 1.61 1.94
C SER A 188 25.15 1.89 0.44
N LEU A 189 24.00 2.18 -0.17
CA LEU A 189 23.80 3.15 -1.26
C LEU A 189 22.44 2.93 -1.92
N LEU A 190 21.38 3.33 -1.21
CA LEU A 190 20.26 3.93 -1.91
C LEU A 190 19.73 5.07 -1.05
N HIS A 191 20.38 6.20 -1.27
CA HIS A 191 20.07 7.51 -0.71
C HIS A 191 18.58 7.69 -0.44
N CYS A 192 18.31 7.90 0.84
CA CYS A 192 17.09 8.45 1.39
C CYS A 192 16.50 9.50 0.42
N CYS A 193 15.29 9.23 -0.06
CA CYS A 193 14.56 10.02 -1.04
C CYS A 193 14.34 11.48 -0.59
N CYS A 194 14.55 11.78 0.70
CA CYS A 194 14.52 13.15 1.23
C CYS A 194 15.79 13.97 0.92
N CYS A 195 16.98 13.34 0.86
CA CYS A 195 18.24 14.06 0.63
C CYS A 195 18.49 14.35 -0.86
N CYS A 196 18.07 13.45 -1.76
CA CYS A 196 18.22 13.66 -3.21
C CYS A 196 17.40 14.85 -3.72
N CYS A 197 16.22 15.10 -3.14
CA CYS A 197 15.41 16.26 -3.50
C CYS A 197 16.06 17.57 -3.06
N LEU A 198 16.67 17.63 -1.88
CA LEU A 198 17.38 18.82 -1.42
C LEU A 198 18.62 19.11 -2.25
N ILE A 199 19.41 18.08 -2.58
CA ILE A 199 20.60 18.23 -3.42
C ILE A 199 20.21 18.68 -4.84
N ALA A 200 19.18 18.08 -5.44
CA ALA A 200 18.71 18.46 -6.78
C ALA A 200 18.20 19.91 -6.81
N VAL A 201 17.47 20.35 -5.77
CA VAL A 201 17.00 21.74 -5.64
C VAL A 201 18.17 22.70 -5.48
N LEU A 202 19.15 22.40 -4.62
CA LEU A 202 20.35 23.24 -4.44
C LEU A 202 21.17 23.34 -5.74
N VAL A 203 21.34 22.23 -6.47
CA VAL A 203 22.05 22.24 -7.76
C VAL A 203 21.31 23.11 -8.78
N LEU A 204 19.98 23.03 -8.86
CA LEU A 204 19.18 23.90 -9.73
C LEU A 204 19.32 25.38 -9.36
N PHE A 205 19.28 25.71 -8.06
CA PHE A 205 19.50 27.09 -7.60
C PHE A 205 20.89 27.61 -7.97
N ILE A 206 21.93 26.78 -7.84
CA ILE A 206 23.30 27.14 -8.22
C ILE A 206 23.39 27.39 -9.73
N ILE A 207 22.80 26.51 -10.56
CA ILE A 207 22.79 26.67 -12.03
C ILE A 207 22.08 27.96 -12.43
N ILE A 208 20.91 28.26 -11.85
CA ILE A 208 20.15 29.47 -12.12
C ILE A 208 20.95 30.71 -11.69
N TYR A 209 21.58 30.68 -10.51
CA TYR A 209 22.41 31.78 -10.01
C TYR A 209 23.57 32.11 -10.97
N PHE A 210 24.31 31.09 -11.43
CA PHE A 210 25.38 31.28 -12.40
C PHE A 210 24.85 31.82 -13.72
N PHE A 211 23.71 31.33 -14.21
CA PHE A 211 23.10 31.84 -15.44
C PHE A 211 22.74 33.33 -15.32
N LEU A 212 22.15 33.75 -14.20
CA LEU A 212 21.77 35.15 -13.95
C LEU A 212 22.98 36.09 -13.80
N ILE A 213 24.10 35.62 -13.26
CA ILE A 213 25.35 36.39 -13.23
C ILE A 213 25.91 36.56 -14.63
N ASN A 214 25.98 35.49 -15.42
CA ASN A 214 26.54 35.54 -16.77
C ASN A 214 25.72 36.43 -17.72
N VAL A 215 24.40 36.54 -17.50
CA VAL A 215 23.52 37.46 -18.26
C VAL A 215 23.67 38.92 -17.83
N LYS A 216 24.13 39.21 -16.61
CA LYS A 216 24.36 40.60 -16.14
C LYS A 216 25.72 41.18 -16.53
N VAL A 217 26.63 40.35 -17.02
CA VAL A 217 28.01 40.72 -17.38
C VAL A 217 28.20 40.82 -18.91
N ALA A 218 27.17 40.53 -19.69
CA ALA A 218 27.09 40.74 -21.15
C ALA A 218 26.22 41.95 -21.47
#